data_AF-A0A8S2LCF2-F1
#
_entry.id   AF-A0A8S2LCF2-F1
#
_cell.length_a   1.000
_cell.length_b   1.000
_cell.length_c   1.000
_cell.angle_alpha   90.00
_cell.angle_beta   90.00
_cell.angle_gamma   90.00
#
_symmetry.space_group_name_H-M   'P 1'
#
loop_
_entity.id
_entity.type
_entity.pdbx_description
1 polymer ?
#
loop_
_entity_poly.entity_id
_entity_poly.type
_entity_poly.pdbx_seq_one_letter_code
_entity_poly.pdbx_strand_id
1 'polypeptide(L)'
;MPYSKFNVTKNKRSIWAFNREALIILKTMCDNHTATFNDFKDTIRKCMHSHCELGSLEQLINEVYSNEERGHFMSIVLSNICNRALDVDKICGQSPPLLCSGSNRSVTMSQEQVASLLACSVFCLYPMRSEQKAKNQYRNFPNPNFNLLYKSGHPRKIQKLKCIFHYFRRVTENMPTGVITIQRVVLPKAYFPRWSEVKTDLCDLHLTTGKKIEDIPSVLQIDFANKYIASALTEKFSKYKMH
;
A
#
# COMPACT_ATOMS: atom_id res chain seq x y z
N MET A 1 2.03 -11.89 -7.46
CA MET A 1 2.08 -10.65 -8.27
C MET A 1 0.92 -10.60 -9.24
N PRO A 2 0.39 -9.41 -9.59
CA PRO A 2 -0.76 -9.25 -10.50
C PRO A 2 -0.54 -9.88 -11.89
N TYR A 3 0.65 -9.69 -12.46
CA TYR A 3 1.08 -10.20 -13.78
C TYR A 3 1.51 -11.67 -13.81
N SER A 4 1.27 -12.42 -12.74
CA SER A 4 1.60 -13.84 -12.71
C SER A 4 0.78 -14.61 -13.75
N LYS A 5 1.42 -15.46 -14.56
CA LYS A 5 0.76 -16.38 -15.51
C LYS A 5 -0.25 -17.34 -14.85
N PHE A 6 -0.13 -17.53 -13.53
CA PHE A 6 -1.04 -18.36 -12.74
C PHE A 6 -2.32 -17.63 -12.31
N ASN A 7 -2.38 -16.30 -12.50
CA ASN A 7 -3.59 -15.52 -12.24
C ASN A 7 -4.51 -15.59 -13.47
N VAL A 8 -5.31 -16.64 -13.53
CA VAL A 8 -6.27 -16.87 -14.62
C VAL A 8 -7.70 -17.01 -14.11
N THR A 9 -8.66 -16.67 -14.96
CA THR A 9 -10.08 -16.93 -14.71
C THR A 9 -10.40 -18.42 -14.80
N LYS A 10 -11.63 -18.83 -14.46
CA LYS A 10 -12.11 -20.21 -14.64
C LYS A 10 -11.93 -20.71 -16.09
N ASN A 11 -12.02 -19.80 -17.07
CA ASN A 11 -11.88 -20.11 -18.50
C ASN A 11 -10.42 -19.98 -18.99
N LYS A 12 -9.43 -20.06 -18.09
CA LYS A 12 -7.98 -19.96 -18.38
C LYS A 12 -7.54 -18.65 -19.07
N ARG A 13 -8.34 -17.59 -19.01
CA ARG A 13 -7.95 -16.26 -19.53
C ARG A 13 -7.09 -15.52 -18.50
N SER A 14 -6.06 -14.83 -18.97
CA SER A 14 -5.18 -14.01 -18.12
C SER A 14 -5.96 -12.87 -17.46
N ILE A 15 -5.96 -12.83 -16.12
CA ILE A 15 -6.53 -11.72 -15.35
C ILE A 15 -5.72 -10.45 -15.60
N TRP A 16 -4.39 -10.58 -15.69
CA TRP A 16 -3.52 -9.45 -15.96
C TRP A 16 -3.81 -8.79 -17.30
N ALA A 17 -4.04 -9.56 -18.36
CA ALA A 17 -4.33 -9.01 -19.68
C ALA A 17 -5.59 -8.12 -19.65
N PHE A 18 -6.65 -8.59 -18.99
CA PHE A 18 -7.90 -7.85 -18.83
C PHE A 18 -7.71 -6.58 -17.98
N ASN A 19 -7.03 -6.69 -16.84
CA ASN A 19 -6.79 -5.53 -15.98
C ASN A 19 -5.89 -4.50 -16.66
N ARG A 20 -4.89 -4.96 -17.42
CA ARG A 20 -3.97 -4.11 -18.18
C ARG A 20 -4.70 -3.32 -19.27
N GLU A 21 -5.65 -3.93 -19.97
CA GLU A 21 -6.50 -3.24 -20.95
C GLU A 21 -7.31 -2.11 -20.30
N ALA A 22 -7.98 -2.39 -19.18
CA ALA A 22 -8.74 -1.37 -18.45
C ALA A 22 -7.85 -0.18 -17.99
N LEU A 23 -6.64 -0.47 -17.50
CA LEU A 23 -5.68 0.55 -17.10
C LEU A 23 -5.17 1.38 -18.30
N ILE A 24 -4.94 0.77 -19.45
CA ILE A 24 -4.55 1.50 -20.68
C ILE A 24 -5.66 2.44 -21.10
N ILE A 25 -6.91 1.98 -21.12
CA ILE A 25 -8.06 2.82 -21.48
C ILE A 25 -8.16 4.02 -20.54
N LEU A 26 -8.11 3.78 -19.22
CA LEU A 26 -8.17 4.86 -18.23
C LEU A 26 -7.01 5.84 -18.41
N LYS A 27 -5.78 5.34 -18.59
CA LYS A 27 -4.60 6.19 -18.81
C LYS A 27 -4.79 7.08 -20.04
N THR A 28 -5.21 6.52 -21.17
CA THR A 28 -5.45 7.28 -22.40
C THR A 28 -6.50 8.37 -22.19
N MET A 29 -7.57 8.08 -21.44
CA MET A 29 -8.56 9.10 -21.07
C MET A 29 -7.96 10.20 -20.17
N CYS A 30 -7.06 9.84 -19.24
CA CYS A 30 -6.38 10.81 -18.38
C CYS A 30 -5.48 11.74 -19.21
N ASP A 31 -4.67 11.16 -20.12
CA ASP A 31 -3.77 11.91 -21.01
C ASP A 31 -4.52 12.86 -21.95
N ASN A 32 -5.71 12.45 -22.41
CA ASN A 32 -6.57 13.27 -23.25
C ASN A 32 -7.44 14.26 -22.45
N HIS A 33 -7.27 14.33 -21.12
CA HIS A 33 -8.07 15.16 -20.22
C HIS A 33 -9.60 14.88 -20.28
N THR A 34 -9.99 13.66 -20.64
CA THR A 34 -11.40 13.23 -20.74
C THR A 34 -11.84 12.27 -19.62
N ALA A 35 -10.91 11.78 -18.80
CA ALA A 35 -11.23 10.85 -17.71
C ALA A 35 -12.16 11.47 -16.67
N THR A 36 -13.26 10.77 -16.37
CA THR A 36 -14.18 11.11 -15.29
C THR A 36 -13.96 10.24 -14.06
N PHE A 37 -14.53 10.64 -12.92
CA PHE A 37 -14.52 9.80 -11.73
C PHE A 37 -15.20 8.43 -11.97
N ASN A 38 -16.20 8.36 -12.85
CA ASN A 38 -16.87 7.10 -13.18
C ASN A 38 -15.91 6.15 -13.92
N ASP A 39 -15.07 6.65 -14.83
CA ASP A 39 -14.07 5.84 -15.52
C ASP A 39 -13.03 5.25 -14.55
N PHE A 40 -12.62 6.06 -13.56
CA PHE A 40 -11.71 5.58 -12.51
C PHE A 40 -12.39 4.51 -11.63
N LYS A 41 -13.61 4.79 -11.16
CA LYS A 41 -14.43 3.86 -10.36
C LYS A 41 -14.68 2.53 -11.08
N ASP A 42 -15.01 2.58 -12.36
CA ASP A 42 -15.29 1.39 -13.16
C ASP A 42 -14.03 0.60 -13.46
N THR A 43 -12.88 1.27 -13.65
CA THR A 43 -11.58 0.61 -13.75
C THR A 43 -11.23 -0.15 -12.47
N ILE A 44 -11.41 0.44 -11.28
CA ILE A 44 -11.18 -0.25 -10.00
C ILE A 44 -12.09 -1.48 -9.89
N ARG A 45 -13.38 -1.34 -10.19
CA ARG A 45 -14.36 -2.46 -10.12
C ARG A 45 -14.01 -3.59 -11.09
N LYS A 46 -13.60 -3.27 -12.31
CA LYS A 46 -13.11 -4.24 -13.30
C LYS A 46 -11.90 -5.00 -12.75
N CYS A 47 -10.92 -4.29 -12.20
CA CYS A 47 -9.69 -4.88 -11.64
C CYS A 47 -9.94 -5.76 -10.42
N MET A 48 -10.89 -5.39 -9.57
CA MET A 48 -11.28 -6.16 -8.39
C MET A 48 -12.09 -7.42 -8.72
N HIS A 49 -12.70 -7.49 -9.90
CA HIS A 49 -13.67 -8.53 -10.28
C HIS A 49 -14.78 -8.74 -9.23
N SER A 50 -15.16 -7.67 -8.52
CA SER A 50 -16.16 -7.71 -7.46
C SER A 50 -16.79 -6.32 -7.24
N HIS A 51 -18.00 -6.30 -6.71
CA HIS A 51 -18.60 -5.05 -6.27
C HIS A 51 -17.79 -4.45 -5.12
N CYS A 52 -17.39 -3.20 -5.29
CA CYS A 52 -16.71 -2.42 -4.26
C CYS A 52 -17.44 -1.10 -4.04
N GLU A 53 -17.68 -0.79 -2.78
CA GLU A 53 -18.13 0.52 -2.33
C GLU A 53 -16.94 1.47 -2.31
N LEU A 54 -17.06 2.62 -2.97
CA LEU A 54 -15.98 3.60 -3.11
C LEU A 54 -16.35 4.97 -2.52
N GLY A 55 -17.30 5.03 -1.57
CA GLY A 55 -17.86 6.30 -1.10
C GLY A 55 -16.85 7.28 -0.50
N SER A 56 -15.83 6.83 0.24
CA SER A 56 -14.77 7.73 0.74
C SER A 56 -13.86 8.25 -0.37
N LEU A 57 -13.68 7.48 -1.45
CA LEU A 57 -12.95 7.93 -2.63
C LEU A 57 -13.78 8.93 -3.44
N GLU A 58 -15.06 8.65 -3.65
CA GLU A 58 -16.01 9.54 -4.34
C GLU A 58 -16.12 10.88 -3.62
N GLN A 59 -16.30 10.86 -2.30
CA GLN A 59 -16.32 12.05 -1.47
C GLN A 59 -15.01 12.85 -1.60
N LEU A 60 -13.85 12.19 -1.57
CA LEU A 60 -12.57 12.90 -1.74
C LEU A 60 -12.51 13.64 -3.09
N ILE A 61 -12.79 12.92 -4.18
CA ILE A 61 -12.61 13.46 -5.53
C ILE A 61 -13.67 14.51 -5.88
N ASN A 62 -14.93 14.29 -5.49
CA ASN A 62 -16.03 15.13 -5.94
C ASN A 62 -16.44 16.24 -4.95
N GLU A 63 -16.26 16.03 -3.64
CA GLU A 63 -16.72 16.98 -2.61
C GLU A 63 -15.57 17.73 -1.93
N VAL A 64 -14.40 17.08 -1.79
CA VAL A 64 -13.31 17.62 -0.96
C VAL A 64 -12.22 18.30 -1.79
N TYR A 65 -11.90 17.79 -2.98
CA TYR A 65 -11.00 18.46 -3.90
C TYR A 65 -11.69 19.66 -4.55
N SER A 66 -10.94 20.77 -4.68
CA SER A 66 -11.31 21.87 -5.56
C SER A 66 -11.33 21.42 -7.02
N ASN A 67 -11.96 22.21 -7.90
CA ASN A 67 -11.99 21.89 -9.34
C ASN A 67 -10.60 21.75 -9.95
N GLU A 68 -9.64 22.58 -9.52
CA GLU A 68 -8.25 22.54 -9.97
C GLU A 68 -7.55 21.27 -9.47
N GLU A 69 -7.63 20.97 -8.17
CA GLU A 69 -7.04 19.74 -7.60
C GLU A 69 -7.62 18.48 -8.24
N ARG A 70 -8.94 18.46 -8.47
CA ARG A 70 -9.63 17.35 -9.14
C ARG A 70 -9.14 17.20 -10.57
N GLY A 71 -9.06 18.29 -11.34
CA GLY A 71 -8.54 18.27 -12.71
C GLY A 71 -7.10 17.76 -12.77
N HIS A 72 -6.23 18.31 -11.92
CA HIS A 72 -4.84 17.86 -11.82
C HIS A 72 -4.71 16.39 -11.40
N PHE A 73 -5.51 15.95 -10.42
CA PHE A 73 -5.51 14.55 -10.00
C PHE A 73 -5.95 13.63 -11.14
N MET A 74 -7.07 13.92 -11.80
CA MET A 74 -7.65 13.05 -12.82
C MET A 74 -6.79 12.99 -14.09
N SER A 75 -6.17 14.09 -14.50
CA SER A 75 -5.37 14.13 -15.72
C SER A 75 -3.91 13.71 -15.52
N ILE A 76 -3.27 14.16 -14.44
CA ILE A 76 -1.83 13.98 -14.25
C ILE A 76 -1.54 12.87 -13.26
N VAL A 77 -1.99 13.01 -12.01
CA VAL A 77 -1.64 12.07 -10.94
C VAL A 77 -2.17 10.67 -11.25
N LEU A 78 -3.43 10.54 -11.67
CA LEU A 78 -4.04 9.27 -12.00
C LEU A 78 -3.39 8.61 -13.23
N SER A 79 -3.08 9.37 -14.29
CA SER A 79 -2.33 8.85 -15.45
C SER A 79 -0.98 8.27 -15.02
N ASN A 80 -0.26 8.99 -14.15
CA ASN A 80 1.01 8.53 -13.64
C ASN A 80 0.89 7.28 -12.74
N ILE A 81 -0.16 7.17 -11.92
CA ILE A 81 -0.43 5.94 -11.16
C ILE A 81 -0.72 4.78 -12.13
N CYS A 82 -1.51 4.99 -13.19
CA CYS A 82 -1.72 3.99 -14.25
C CYS A 82 -0.39 3.54 -14.86
N ASN A 83 0.49 4.47 -15.23
CA ASN A 83 1.83 4.17 -15.75
C ASN A 83 2.62 3.26 -14.81
N ARG A 84 2.71 3.63 -13.53
CA ARG A 84 3.46 2.85 -12.53
C ARG A 84 2.86 1.46 -12.32
N ALA A 85 1.54 1.31 -12.37
CA ALA A 85 0.88 0.00 -12.30
C ALA A 85 1.11 -0.83 -13.58
N LEU A 86 1.07 -0.22 -14.76
CA LEU A 86 1.25 -0.89 -16.05
C LEU A 86 2.68 -1.42 -16.26
N ASP A 87 3.68 -0.72 -15.75
CA ASP A 87 5.10 -1.10 -15.86
C ASP A 87 5.57 -2.06 -14.74
N VAL A 88 4.68 -2.51 -13.85
CA VAL A 88 5.06 -3.31 -12.67
C VAL A 88 5.77 -4.61 -13.03
N ASP A 89 5.47 -5.23 -14.16
CA ASP A 89 6.15 -6.45 -14.64
C ASP A 89 7.58 -6.18 -15.13
N LYS A 90 7.82 -4.99 -15.70
CA LYS A 90 9.16 -4.52 -16.09
C LYS A 90 9.99 -4.07 -14.89
N ILE A 91 9.39 -3.28 -14.00
CA ILE A 91 10.06 -2.67 -12.84
C ILE A 91 10.31 -3.72 -11.73
N CYS A 92 9.33 -4.58 -11.49
CA CYS A 92 9.40 -5.65 -10.50
C CYS A 92 9.51 -7.01 -11.20
N GLY A 93 10.63 -7.27 -11.90
CA GLY A 93 10.82 -8.53 -12.64
C GLY A 93 10.78 -9.80 -11.78
N GLN A 94 10.98 -9.67 -10.46
CA GLN A 94 10.84 -10.77 -9.50
C GLN A 94 9.85 -10.41 -8.40
N SER A 95 9.10 -11.41 -7.95
CA SER A 95 8.19 -11.23 -6.81
C SER A 95 9.00 -11.03 -5.53
N PRO A 96 8.75 -9.98 -4.74
CA PRO A 96 9.39 -9.83 -3.43
C PRO A 96 9.10 -11.05 -2.56
N PRO A 97 10.11 -11.64 -1.89
CA PRO A 97 9.89 -12.77 -1.01
C PRO A 97 9.02 -12.39 0.19
N LEU A 98 8.31 -13.39 0.72
CA LEU A 98 7.56 -13.26 1.96
C LEU A 98 8.50 -13.26 3.18
N LEU A 99 8.26 -12.32 4.09
CA LEU A 99 8.90 -12.24 5.40
C LEU A 99 8.06 -13.03 6.41
N CYS A 100 8.21 -14.35 6.40
CA CYS A 100 7.41 -15.29 7.19
C CYS A 100 7.80 -15.31 8.68
N SER A 101 6.86 -15.73 9.53
CA SER A 101 7.16 -15.95 10.95
C SER A 101 8.26 -16.98 11.15
N GLY A 102 9.09 -16.78 12.18
CA GLY A 102 10.18 -17.69 12.53
C GLY A 102 11.44 -17.58 11.67
N SER A 103 11.46 -16.77 10.61
CA SER A 103 12.66 -16.58 9.79
C SER A 103 13.21 -15.16 9.83
N ASN A 104 14.53 -15.07 9.94
CA ASN A 104 15.29 -13.85 9.71
C ASN A 104 15.42 -13.65 8.21
N ARG A 105 14.92 -12.54 7.69
CA ARG A 105 15.00 -12.22 6.25
C ARG A 105 14.90 -10.73 6.02
N SER A 106 15.65 -10.23 5.05
CA SER A 106 15.54 -8.87 4.54
C SER A 106 15.07 -8.86 3.10
N VAL A 107 14.49 -7.74 2.71
CA VAL A 107 14.19 -7.40 1.31
C VAL A 107 14.63 -5.98 1.09
N THR A 108 15.38 -5.75 0.02
CA THR A 108 15.79 -4.41 -0.42
C THR A 108 15.20 -4.19 -1.79
N MET A 109 14.56 -3.04 -1.97
CA MET A 109 13.93 -2.65 -3.23
C MET A 109 14.11 -1.17 -3.49
N SER A 110 14.13 -0.76 -4.76
CA SER A 110 14.17 0.66 -5.11
C SER A 110 12.86 1.34 -4.72
N GLN A 111 12.91 2.65 -4.49
CA GLN A 111 11.69 3.42 -4.24
C GLN A 111 10.74 3.40 -5.44
N GLU A 112 11.27 3.27 -6.67
CA GLU A 112 10.47 3.07 -7.87
C GLU A 112 9.71 1.74 -7.85
N GLN A 113 10.34 0.65 -7.42
CA GLN A 113 9.68 -0.64 -7.23
C GLN A 113 8.55 -0.52 -6.20
N VAL A 114 8.79 0.15 -5.06
CA VAL A 114 7.75 0.41 -4.05
C VAL A 114 6.58 1.21 -4.63
N ALA A 115 6.86 2.28 -5.38
CA ALA A 115 5.82 3.11 -6.00
C ALA A 115 4.96 2.30 -6.98
N SER A 116 5.58 1.43 -7.79
CA SER A 116 4.88 0.54 -8.72
C SER A 116 4.01 -0.52 -8.02
N LEU A 117 4.52 -1.10 -6.93
CA LEU A 117 3.74 -2.02 -6.07
C LEU A 117 2.55 -1.31 -5.40
N LEU A 118 2.74 -0.09 -4.88
CA LEU A 118 1.65 0.68 -4.30
C LEU A 118 0.63 1.13 -5.36
N ALA A 119 1.06 1.43 -6.58
CA ALA A 119 0.13 1.76 -7.67
C ALA A 119 -0.78 0.57 -7.99
N CYS A 120 -0.25 -0.67 -7.89
CA CYS A 120 -1.07 -1.87 -7.97
C CYS A 120 -2.11 -1.97 -6.85
N SER A 121 -1.78 -1.52 -5.63
CA SER A 121 -2.73 -1.45 -4.51
C SER A 121 -3.86 -0.45 -4.74
N VAL A 122 -3.60 0.69 -5.42
CA VAL A 122 -4.61 1.70 -5.77
C VAL A 122 -5.71 1.09 -6.63
N PHE A 123 -5.32 0.34 -7.67
CA PHE A 123 -6.27 -0.35 -8.56
C PHE A 123 -6.73 -1.71 -8.05
N CYS A 124 -6.34 -2.08 -6.83
CA CYS A 124 -6.67 -3.36 -6.21
C CYS A 124 -6.28 -4.59 -7.07
N LEU A 125 -5.13 -4.52 -7.75
CA LEU A 125 -4.68 -5.53 -8.73
C LEU A 125 -4.18 -6.83 -8.09
N TYR A 126 -3.90 -6.82 -6.78
CA TYR A 126 -3.48 -8.06 -6.11
C TYR A 126 -4.68 -9.01 -6.01
N PRO A 127 -4.55 -10.27 -6.46
CA PRO A 127 -5.67 -11.20 -6.51
C PRO A 127 -6.26 -11.37 -5.11
N MET A 128 -7.56 -11.09 -4.99
CA MET A 128 -8.29 -11.25 -3.73
C MET A 128 -8.25 -12.71 -3.28
N ARG A 129 -8.03 -12.90 -1.98
CA ARG A 129 -8.00 -14.22 -1.35
C ARG A 129 -9.44 -14.69 -1.22
N SER A 130 -9.89 -15.62 -2.05
CA SER A 130 -11.18 -16.26 -1.81
C SER A 130 -11.09 -17.12 -0.54
N GLU A 131 -12.17 -17.18 0.24
CA GLU A 131 -12.27 -18.02 1.44
C GLU A 131 -12.04 -19.51 1.12
N GLN A 132 -12.40 -19.97 -0.07
CA GLN A 132 -12.09 -21.33 -0.54
C GLN A 132 -10.58 -21.60 -0.72
N LYS A 133 -9.74 -20.56 -0.80
CA LYS A 133 -8.27 -20.65 -0.82
C LYS A 133 -7.66 -20.44 0.58
N ALA A 134 -8.41 -20.72 1.65
CA ALA A 134 -7.99 -20.61 3.05
C ALA A 134 -6.77 -21.49 3.44
N LYS A 135 -6.26 -22.34 2.55
CA LYS A 135 -4.99 -23.08 2.70
C LYS A 135 -3.75 -22.30 2.26
N ASN A 136 -3.88 -21.02 1.86
CA ASN A 136 -2.78 -20.26 1.31
C ASN A 136 -1.85 -19.67 2.38
N GLN A 137 -0.55 -19.69 2.09
CA GLN A 137 0.57 -19.01 2.79
C GLN A 137 0.34 -17.52 3.13
N TYR A 138 -0.70 -16.91 2.57
CA TYR A 138 -1.04 -15.50 2.72
C TYR A 138 -2.11 -15.23 3.79
N ARG A 139 -2.71 -16.25 4.44
CA ARG A 139 -3.80 -16.06 5.43
C ARG A 139 -3.42 -15.08 6.56
N ASN A 140 -2.17 -15.11 6.99
CA ASN A 140 -1.66 -14.30 8.10
C ASN A 140 -1.04 -12.97 7.65
N PHE A 141 -1.12 -12.62 6.37
CA PHE A 141 -0.62 -11.35 5.84
C PHE A 141 -1.76 -10.33 5.73
N PRO A 142 -1.51 -9.02 5.89
CA PRO A 142 -2.54 -8.01 5.62
C PRO A 142 -2.96 -8.01 4.14
N ASN A 143 -4.14 -7.47 3.85
CA ASN A 143 -4.57 -7.24 2.47
C ASN A 143 -3.84 -6.02 1.90
N PRO A 144 -3.06 -6.15 0.81
CA PRO A 144 -2.32 -5.02 0.25
C PRO A 144 -3.21 -4.05 -0.56
N ASN A 145 -4.41 -4.47 -0.98
CA ASN A 145 -5.31 -3.63 -1.79
C ASN A 145 -5.98 -2.52 -0.95
N PHE A 146 -6.27 -1.38 -1.59
CA PHE A 146 -6.90 -0.23 -0.93
C PHE A 146 -8.43 -0.28 -0.89
N ASN A 147 -9.03 -1.41 -1.27
CA ASN A 147 -10.49 -1.58 -1.30
C ASN A 147 -11.18 -1.24 0.04
N LEU A 148 -10.56 -1.52 1.19
CA LEU A 148 -11.13 -1.17 2.50
C LEU A 148 -11.00 0.33 2.83
N LEU A 149 -10.01 1.00 2.26
CA LEU A 149 -9.79 2.43 2.41
C LEU A 149 -10.82 3.24 1.62
N TYR A 150 -11.28 2.73 0.47
CA TYR A 150 -12.27 3.38 -0.38
C TYR A 150 -13.71 3.32 0.14
N LYS A 151 -14.07 2.28 0.90
CA LYS A 151 -15.42 2.15 1.48
C LYS A 151 -15.76 3.36 2.33
N SER A 152 -17.03 3.78 2.32
CA SER A 152 -17.53 4.83 3.20
C SER A 152 -17.20 4.51 4.67
N GLY A 153 -17.01 5.55 5.46
CA GLY A 153 -16.69 5.39 6.87
C GLY A 153 -16.11 6.66 7.46
N HIS A 154 -15.26 6.48 8.46
CA HIS A 154 -14.72 7.58 9.25
C HIS A 154 -14.03 8.64 8.36
N PRO A 155 -14.21 9.95 8.59
CA PRO A 155 -13.59 11.04 7.80
C PRO A 155 -12.06 10.96 7.69
N ARG A 156 -11.41 10.24 8.61
CA ARG A 156 -9.96 9.96 8.58
C ARG A 156 -9.52 9.17 7.33
N LYS A 157 -10.42 8.40 6.71
CA LYS A 157 -10.12 7.70 5.45
C LYS A 157 -9.83 8.67 4.31
N ILE A 158 -10.57 9.77 4.24
CA ILE A 158 -10.34 10.85 3.26
C ILE A 158 -8.95 11.44 3.46
N GLN A 159 -8.54 11.71 4.70
CA GLN A 159 -7.20 12.24 5.00
C GLN A 159 -6.08 11.26 4.66
N LYS A 160 -6.29 9.96 4.89
CA LYS A 160 -5.36 8.91 4.44
C LYS A 160 -5.23 8.87 2.93
N LEU A 161 -6.35 8.94 2.20
CA LEU A 161 -6.36 8.99 0.74
C LEU A 161 -5.63 10.23 0.21
N LYS A 162 -5.86 11.42 0.81
CA LYS A 162 -5.10 12.63 0.49
C LYS A 162 -3.60 12.42 0.65
N CYS A 163 -3.17 11.84 1.77
CA CYS A 163 -1.75 11.55 2.01
C CYS A 163 -1.17 10.60 0.96
N ILE A 164 -1.89 9.51 0.63
CA ILE A 164 -1.46 8.53 -0.38
C ILE A 164 -1.37 9.16 -1.78
N PHE A 165 -2.38 9.93 -2.20
CA PHE A 165 -2.35 10.57 -3.51
C PHE A 165 -1.34 11.72 -3.59
N HIS A 166 -1.08 12.41 -2.47
CA HIS A 166 0.04 13.35 -2.38
C HIS A 166 1.40 12.64 -2.53
N TYR A 167 1.57 11.46 -1.91
CA TYR A 167 2.75 10.62 -2.14
C TYR A 167 2.91 10.29 -3.63
N PHE A 168 1.85 9.82 -4.30
CA PHE A 168 1.91 9.52 -5.73
C PHE A 168 2.23 10.73 -6.59
N ARG A 169 1.65 11.89 -6.28
CA ARG A 169 2.01 13.15 -6.95
C ARG A 169 3.53 13.39 -6.85
N ARG A 170 4.08 13.35 -5.63
CA ARG A 170 5.51 13.59 -5.39
C ARG A 170 6.42 12.60 -6.11
N VAL A 171 6.17 11.29 -5.99
CA VAL A 171 7.06 10.27 -6.56
C VAL A 171 6.90 10.10 -8.07
N THR A 172 5.80 10.57 -8.66
CA THR A 172 5.61 10.51 -10.12
C THR A 172 6.07 11.77 -10.84
N GLU A 173 6.06 12.92 -10.17
CA GLU A 173 6.71 14.15 -10.66
C GLU A 173 8.25 14.03 -10.62
N ASN A 174 8.79 13.54 -9.51
CA ASN A 174 10.24 13.36 -9.32
C ASN A 174 10.51 12.02 -8.63
N MET A 175 10.78 10.99 -9.44
CA MET A 175 11.00 9.64 -8.93
C MET A 175 12.28 9.59 -8.07
N PRO A 176 12.19 9.27 -6.77
CA PRO A 176 13.38 9.17 -5.94
C PRO A 176 14.17 7.89 -6.27
N THR A 177 15.50 7.98 -6.21
CA THR A 177 16.43 6.93 -6.67
C THR A 177 16.99 6.06 -5.56
N GLY A 178 16.55 6.29 -4.32
CA GLY A 178 16.99 5.54 -3.16
C GLY A 178 16.41 4.13 -3.10
N VAL A 179 16.83 3.40 -2.07
CA VAL A 179 16.38 2.04 -1.79
C VAL A 179 15.79 1.95 -0.39
N ILE A 180 14.83 1.05 -0.21
CA ILE A 180 14.20 0.74 1.06
C ILE A 180 14.52 -0.70 1.42
N THR A 181 15.03 -0.91 2.64
CA THR A 181 15.26 -2.25 3.19
C THR A 181 14.26 -2.54 4.29
N ILE A 182 13.51 -3.62 4.13
CA ILE A 182 12.58 -4.14 5.15
C ILE A 182 13.19 -5.42 5.70
N GLN A 183 13.41 -5.47 7.02
CA GLN A 183 13.99 -6.62 7.69
C GLN A 183 13.03 -7.19 8.73
N ARG A 184 12.83 -8.50 8.68
CA ARG A 184 12.23 -9.26 9.78
C ARG A 184 13.35 -9.87 10.61
N VAL A 185 13.37 -9.53 11.89
CA VAL A 185 14.34 -10.05 12.87
C VAL A 185 13.60 -10.93 13.88
N VAL A 186 14.14 -12.12 14.13
CA VAL A 186 13.70 -13.11 15.11
C VAL A 186 14.91 -13.49 15.95
N LEU A 187 14.85 -13.19 17.23
CA LEU A 187 15.92 -13.51 18.18
C LEU A 187 15.66 -14.90 18.80
N PRO A 188 16.63 -15.83 18.72
CA PRO A 188 16.54 -17.10 19.45
C PRO A 188 16.54 -16.87 20.96
N LYS A 189 15.94 -17.79 21.71
CA LYS A 189 15.85 -17.65 23.18
C LYS A 189 17.21 -17.49 23.87
N ALA A 190 18.24 -18.12 23.33
CA ALA A 190 19.61 -18.04 23.84
C ALA A 190 20.22 -16.63 23.78
N TYR A 191 19.67 -15.72 22.97
CA TYR A 191 20.14 -14.33 22.86
C TYR A 191 19.46 -13.39 23.87
N PHE A 192 18.41 -13.84 24.57
CA PHE A 192 17.82 -13.01 25.62
C PHE A 192 18.72 -13.02 26.85
N PRO A 193 19.05 -11.83 27.40
CA PRO A 193 19.84 -11.76 28.62
C PRO A 193 19.04 -12.34 29.80
N ARG A 194 19.75 -12.93 30.76
CA ARG A 194 19.18 -13.24 32.07
C ARG A 194 19.12 -11.96 32.89
N TRP A 195 18.01 -11.24 32.80
CA TRP A 195 17.87 -9.89 33.35
C TRP A 195 18.28 -9.75 34.83
N SER A 196 18.07 -10.78 35.65
CA SER A 196 18.50 -10.80 37.06
C SER A 196 20.01 -10.87 37.27
N GLU A 197 20.77 -11.27 36.26
CA GLU A 197 22.22 -11.46 36.29
C GLU A 197 22.99 -10.34 35.56
N VAL A 198 22.28 -9.45 34.85
CA VAL A 198 22.88 -8.34 34.11
C VAL A 198 23.39 -7.27 35.07
N LYS A 199 24.68 -6.96 34.99
CA LYS A 199 25.37 -5.92 35.79
C LYS A 199 25.78 -4.68 35.00
N THR A 200 25.29 -4.55 33.77
CA THR A 200 25.64 -3.44 32.88
C THR A 200 25.03 -2.15 33.40
N ASP A 201 25.81 -1.07 33.41
CA ASP A 201 25.32 0.26 33.79
C ASP A 201 24.23 0.75 32.82
N LEU A 202 23.39 1.65 33.32
CA LEU A 202 22.38 2.31 32.50
C LEU A 202 23.06 3.20 31.45
N CYS A 203 22.46 3.27 30.26
CA CYS A 203 22.90 4.20 29.23
C CYS A 203 22.42 5.63 29.50
N ASP A 204 23.04 6.60 28.82
CA ASP A 204 22.64 7.99 28.87
C ASP A 204 21.18 8.17 28.43
N LEU A 205 20.44 9.01 29.16
CA LEU A 205 19.05 9.33 28.89
C LEU A 205 18.89 10.81 28.53
N HIS A 206 18.37 11.08 27.34
CA HIS A 206 18.01 12.42 26.91
C HIS A 206 16.49 12.58 26.85
N LEU A 207 15.95 13.55 27.60
CA LEU A 207 14.53 13.87 27.63
C LEU A 207 14.28 15.21 26.93
N THR A 208 13.39 15.20 25.93
CA THR A 208 12.93 16.42 25.26
C THR A 208 11.41 16.44 25.25
N THR A 209 10.83 17.58 25.64
CA THR A 209 9.38 17.84 25.53
C THR A 209 9.09 18.67 24.28
N GLY A 210 7.91 18.47 23.68
CA GLY A 210 7.43 19.30 22.56
C GLY A 210 7.95 18.93 21.17
N LYS A 211 8.75 17.86 21.04
CA LYS A 211 9.12 17.25 19.75
C LYS A 211 8.50 15.87 19.60
N LYS A 212 8.25 15.44 18.37
CA LYS A 212 7.84 14.06 18.06
C LYS A 212 9.03 13.22 17.63
N ILE A 213 8.81 11.91 17.50
CA ILE A 213 9.85 10.95 17.10
C ILE A 213 10.35 11.27 15.69
N GLU A 214 9.45 11.59 14.75
CA GLU A 214 9.77 11.89 13.37
C GLU A 214 10.55 13.20 13.18
N ASP A 215 10.54 14.10 14.17
CA ASP A 215 11.23 15.39 14.13
C ASP A 215 12.73 15.27 14.49
N ILE A 216 13.18 14.10 14.96
CA ILE A 216 14.56 13.85 15.37
C ILE A 216 15.25 13.02 14.28
N PRO A 217 16.07 13.63 13.41
CA PRO A 217 16.78 12.91 12.37
C PRO A 217 17.93 12.08 12.95
N SER A 218 18.39 11.10 12.18
CA SER A 218 19.63 10.34 12.47
C SER A 218 19.62 9.49 13.75
N VAL A 219 18.44 9.14 14.27
CA VAL A 219 18.28 8.19 15.38
C VAL A 219 17.47 6.97 14.95
N LEU A 220 17.56 5.87 15.69
CA LEU A 220 16.64 4.75 15.55
C LEU A 220 15.25 5.18 16.03
N GLN A 221 14.39 5.53 15.09
CA GLN A 221 13.01 5.94 15.37
C GLN A 221 12.13 4.71 15.61
N ILE A 222 11.37 4.73 16.71
CA ILE A 222 10.51 3.62 17.13
C ILE A 222 9.09 3.84 16.61
N ASP A 223 8.52 2.82 15.95
CA ASP A 223 7.10 2.76 15.61
C ASP A 223 6.31 2.02 16.71
N PHE A 224 5.19 2.57 17.14
CA PHE A 224 4.25 1.90 18.05
C PHE A 224 3.37 0.91 17.29
N ALA A 225 4.01 -0.17 16.83
CA ALA A 225 3.44 -1.09 15.85
C ALA A 225 2.36 -2.03 16.42
N ASN A 226 1.42 -2.41 15.57
CA ASN A 226 0.54 -3.55 15.79
C ASN A 226 1.23 -4.86 15.36
N LYS A 227 0.81 -6.01 15.93
CA LYS A 227 1.26 -7.34 15.48
C LYS A 227 1.10 -7.56 13.97
N TYR A 228 0.10 -6.91 13.36
CA TYR A 228 -0.04 -6.79 11.92
C TYR A 228 0.38 -5.38 11.48
N ILE A 229 1.59 -5.27 10.93
CA ILE A 229 2.13 -3.99 10.46
C ILE A 229 1.15 -3.33 9.48
N ALA A 230 0.94 -2.03 9.65
CA ALA A 230 0.08 -1.20 8.82
C ALA A 230 -1.41 -1.59 8.78
N SER A 231 -1.89 -2.44 9.71
CA SER A 231 -3.32 -2.81 9.79
C SER A 231 -4.23 -1.59 9.94
N ALA A 232 -3.76 -0.55 10.64
CA ALA A 232 -4.50 0.70 10.80
C ALA A 232 -4.81 1.42 9.47
N LEU A 233 -4.10 1.14 8.37
CA LEU A 233 -4.43 1.70 7.05
C LEU A 233 -5.67 1.04 6.44
N THR A 234 -5.87 -0.26 6.67
CA THR A 234 -6.89 -1.07 6.00
C THR A 234 -8.04 -1.53 6.90
N GLU A 235 -7.88 -1.50 8.23
CA GLU A 235 -8.92 -1.93 9.17
C GLU A 235 -9.80 -0.78 9.67
N LYS A 236 -11.01 -1.13 10.15
CA LYS A 236 -11.74 -0.29 11.11
C LYS A 236 -10.86 -0.23 12.37
N PHE A 237 -10.61 0.96 12.90
CA PHE A 237 -10.20 1.09 14.30
C PHE A 237 -11.30 0.43 15.15
N SER A 238 -11.16 -0.85 15.48
CA SER A 238 -11.86 -1.41 16.62
C SER A 238 -11.32 -0.63 17.82
N LYS A 239 -12.24 -0.01 18.55
CA LYS A 239 -11.96 0.58 19.86
C LYS A 239 -11.30 -0.51 20.70
N TYR A 240 -9.97 -0.49 20.81
CA TYR A 240 -9.31 -1.15 21.91
C TYR A 240 -9.59 -0.27 23.13
N LYS A 241 -10.63 -0.64 23.89
CA LYS A 241 -10.65 -0.30 25.32
C LYS A 241 -9.39 -0.95 25.88
N MET A 242 -8.44 -0.14 26.33
CA MET A 242 -7.43 -0.62 27.26
C MET A 242 -8.20 -1.16 28.47
N HIS A 243 -8.04 -2.45 28.74
CA HIS A 243 -8.38 -3.04 30.03
C HIS A 243 -7.17 -2.90 30.93
#